data_AF-A0A6J4X3F5-F1
#
_entry.id   AF-A0A6J4X3F5-F1
#
_cell.length_a   1.000
_cell.length_b   1.000
_cell.length_c   1.000
_cell.angle_alpha   90.00
_cell.angle_beta   90.00
_cell.angle_gamma   90.00
#
_symmetry.space_group_name_H-M   'P 1'
#
loop_
_entity.id
_entity.type
_entity.pdbx_description
1 polymer ?
#
loop_
_entity_poly.entity_id
_entity_poly.type
_entity_poly.pdbx_seq_one_letter_code
_entity_poly.pdbx_strand_id
1 'polypeptide(L)'
;MKLTSKLPNLSLTIFSEMTQLADAHGAINLSQGFPDYAVPEELTALVANYMQQGYNQYAPMQGVQHLRDQIAAKVLELYGAKYDPAREITVTSGATEALFAAITAVVRVGDEVYEHILFDGCTHQRMTRYPQLAERSFVISSFGKTYHATGWKIGYCLAPIELSREVQKIHQYLTFASNTPVQHAFAEFMQKKDGTLEKAAERLCKV
;
A
#
# COMPACT_ATOMS: atom_id res chain seq x y z
N MET A 1 21.28 -28.53 14.63
CA MET A 1 19.81 -28.38 14.58
C MET A 1 19.40 -28.25 13.12
N LYS A 2 18.53 -29.13 12.61
CA LYS A 2 18.03 -29.07 11.22
C LYS A 2 16.69 -28.33 11.27
N LEU A 3 16.62 -27.13 10.73
CA LEU A 3 15.40 -26.33 10.73
C LEU A 3 14.46 -26.88 9.66
N THR A 4 13.32 -27.44 10.06
CA THR A 4 12.28 -27.85 9.12
C THR A 4 11.54 -26.62 8.65
N SER A 5 11.67 -26.29 7.37
CA SER A 5 11.00 -25.12 6.79
C SER A 5 9.48 -25.27 6.86
N LYS A 6 8.79 -24.19 7.25
CA LYS A 6 7.32 -24.09 7.10
C LYS A 6 6.88 -23.88 5.65
N LEU A 7 7.83 -23.60 4.75
CA LEU A 7 7.62 -23.32 3.33
C LEU A 7 8.65 -24.12 2.51
N PRO A 8 8.58 -25.47 2.50
CA PRO A 8 9.63 -26.31 1.91
C PRO A 8 9.73 -26.21 0.39
N ASN A 9 8.68 -25.72 -0.28
CA ASN A 9 8.56 -25.69 -1.74
C ASN A 9 8.67 -24.27 -2.34
N LEU A 10 9.03 -23.26 -1.54
CA LEU A 10 9.22 -21.90 -2.01
C LEU A 10 10.71 -21.62 -2.23
N SER A 11 11.08 -21.36 -3.48
CA SER A 11 12.40 -20.83 -3.85
C SER A 11 12.38 -19.29 -3.87
N LEU A 12 13.55 -18.68 -4.09
CA LEU A 12 13.61 -17.26 -4.46
C LEU A 12 12.74 -17.01 -5.71
N THR A 13 12.18 -15.81 -5.81
CA THR A 13 11.20 -15.51 -6.86
C THR A 13 11.90 -15.33 -8.21
N ILE A 14 11.24 -15.76 -9.30
CA ILE A 14 11.73 -15.59 -10.68
C ILE A 14 12.10 -14.13 -11.00
N PHE A 15 11.45 -13.15 -10.35
CA PHE A 15 11.76 -11.73 -10.49
C PHE A 15 13.19 -11.37 -10.06
N SER A 16 13.69 -12.02 -9.00
CA SER A 16 15.06 -11.81 -8.51
C SER A 16 16.09 -12.39 -9.47
N GLU A 17 15.84 -13.59 -9.99
CA GLU A 17 16.69 -14.25 -10.98
C GLU A 17 16.72 -13.47 -12.30
N MET A 18 15.55 -13.08 -12.81
CA MET A 18 15.45 -12.31 -14.06
C MET A 18 16.09 -10.93 -13.96
N THR A 19 16.00 -10.26 -12.81
CA THR A 19 16.70 -8.98 -12.59
C THR A 19 18.21 -9.17 -12.63
N GLN A 20 18.72 -10.17 -11.92
CA GLN A 20 20.15 -10.46 -11.91
C GLN A 20 20.67 -10.81 -13.32
N LEU A 21 19.92 -11.59 -14.10
CA LEU A 21 20.26 -11.93 -15.48
C LEU A 21 20.23 -10.70 -16.40
N ALA A 22 19.22 -9.85 -16.29
CA ALA A 22 19.13 -8.64 -17.10
C ALA A 22 20.33 -7.70 -16.85
N ASP A 23 20.70 -7.48 -15.58
CA ASP A 23 21.85 -6.68 -15.21
C ASP A 23 23.17 -7.29 -15.72
N ALA A 24 23.34 -8.61 -15.57
CA ALA A 24 24.54 -9.32 -16.01
C ALA A 24 24.76 -9.27 -17.54
N HIS A 25 23.68 -9.14 -18.31
CA HIS A 25 23.72 -9.13 -19.77
C HIS A 25 23.46 -7.75 -20.38
N GLY A 26 23.29 -6.70 -19.57
CA GLY A 26 22.93 -5.36 -20.06
C GLY A 26 21.60 -5.33 -20.84
N ALA A 27 20.68 -6.24 -20.52
CA ALA A 27 19.41 -6.36 -21.20
C ALA A 27 18.40 -5.33 -20.66
N ILE A 28 17.49 -4.86 -21.53
CA ILE A 28 16.36 -4.03 -21.10
C ILE A 28 15.42 -4.89 -20.25
N ASN A 29 15.25 -4.52 -18.99
CA ASN A 29 14.51 -5.33 -18.02
C ASN A 29 13.01 -5.01 -17.99
N LEU A 30 12.24 -5.61 -18.89
CA LEU A 30 10.77 -5.49 -18.90
C LEU A 30 10.07 -6.42 -17.90
N SER A 31 10.82 -7.17 -17.08
CA SER A 31 10.25 -8.09 -16.07
C SER A 31 9.99 -7.43 -14.72
N GLN A 32 10.53 -6.23 -14.49
CA GLN A 32 10.39 -5.52 -13.23
C GLN A 32 9.01 -4.88 -13.12
N GLY A 33 8.32 -5.16 -12.01
CA GLY A 33 7.01 -4.62 -11.70
C GLY A 33 7.04 -3.23 -11.05
N PHE A 34 8.10 -2.44 -11.20
CA PHE A 34 8.14 -1.07 -10.67
C PHE A 34 8.46 -0.07 -11.78
N PRO A 35 8.02 1.20 -11.65
CA PRO A 35 8.26 2.19 -12.69
C PRO A 35 9.73 2.62 -12.74
N ASP A 36 10.25 2.86 -13.94
CA ASP A 36 11.59 3.45 -14.17
C ASP A 36 11.57 5.00 -14.16
N TYR A 37 10.45 5.61 -13.76
CA TYR A 37 10.29 7.06 -13.66
C TYR A 37 10.61 7.57 -12.26
N ALA A 38 11.14 8.78 -12.19
CA ALA A 38 11.46 9.42 -10.92
C ALA A 38 10.20 9.70 -10.07
N VAL A 39 10.37 9.60 -8.75
CA VAL A 39 9.40 10.12 -7.78
C VAL A 39 9.27 11.64 -7.99
N PRO A 40 8.06 12.24 -7.86
CA PRO A 40 7.90 13.68 -7.92
C PRO A 40 8.88 14.41 -6.98
N GLU A 41 9.65 15.37 -7.52
CA GLU A 41 10.71 16.07 -6.77
C GLU A 41 10.17 16.72 -5.49
N GLU A 42 9.01 17.37 -5.58
CA GLU A 42 8.32 17.97 -4.43
C GLU A 42 8.06 16.93 -3.31
N LEU A 43 7.64 15.72 -3.67
CA LEU A 43 7.38 14.66 -2.70
C LEU A 43 8.68 14.22 -2.02
N THR A 44 9.80 14.13 -2.77
CA THR A 44 11.12 13.84 -2.17
C THR A 44 11.61 14.97 -1.25
N ALA A 45 11.36 16.23 -1.62
CA ALA A 45 11.70 17.39 -0.81
C ALA A 45 10.91 17.43 0.51
N LEU A 46 9.62 17.06 0.48
CA LEU A 46 8.81 16.94 1.69
C LEU A 46 9.36 15.89 2.65
N VAL A 47 9.76 14.72 2.14
CA VAL A 47 10.38 13.69 3.00
C VAL A 47 11.64 14.21 3.67
N ALA A 48 12.54 14.85 2.92
CA ALA A 48 13.77 15.43 3.45
C ALA A 48 13.46 16.49 4.52
N ASN A 49 12.47 17.35 4.29
CA ASN A 49 12.03 18.38 5.23
C ASN A 49 11.53 17.77 6.55
N TYR A 50 10.62 16.79 6.52
CA TYR A 50 10.13 16.14 7.74
C TYR A 50 11.23 15.40 8.50
N MET A 51 12.18 14.79 7.78
CA MET A 51 13.37 14.18 8.41
C MET A 51 14.21 15.21 9.16
N GLN A 52 14.49 16.36 8.53
CA GLN A 52 15.28 17.45 9.14
C GLN A 52 14.59 18.08 10.35
N GLN A 53 13.25 18.14 10.34
CA GLN A 53 12.45 18.62 11.46
C GLN A 53 12.35 17.63 12.64
N GLY A 54 12.95 16.44 12.53
CA GLY A 54 13.02 15.48 13.62
C GLY A 54 11.85 14.49 13.69
N TYR A 55 11.02 14.38 12.64
CA TYR A 55 9.94 13.38 12.56
C TYR A 55 10.45 11.97 12.32
N ASN A 56 11.52 11.56 13.00
CA ASN A 56 12.24 10.29 12.78
C ASN A 56 11.87 9.21 13.82
N GLN A 57 11.04 9.54 14.81
CA GLN A 57 10.55 8.60 15.82
C GLN A 57 9.33 7.83 15.34
N TYR A 58 8.93 6.80 16.09
CA TYR A 58 7.76 5.98 15.75
C TYR A 58 6.51 6.83 15.51
N ALA A 59 5.86 6.58 14.38
CA ALA A 59 4.48 7.00 14.16
C ALA A 59 3.54 6.24 15.11
N PRO A 60 2.30 6.71 15.31
CA PRO A 60 1.25 5.91 15.92
C PRO A 60 1.08 4.57 15.17
N MET A 61 0.66 3.51 15.87
CA MET A 61 0.56 2.16 15.29
C MET A 61 -0.33 2.11 14.05
N GLN A 62 -1.46 2.82 14.05
CA GLN A 62 -2.35 2.87 12.89
C GLN A 62 -1.82 3.74 11.74
N GLY A 63 -0.73 4.49 11.99
CA GLY A 63 -0.22 5.53 11.12
C GLY A 63 -0.58 6.95 11.58
N VAL A 64 0.14 7.92 11.02
CA VAL A 64 -0.05 9.35 11.27
C VAL A 64 -1.50 9.74 10.95
N GLN A 65 -2.16 10.43 11.89
CA GLN A 65 -3.56 10.83 11.77
C GLN A 65 -3.83 11.60 10.47
N HIS A 66 -2.96 12.56 10.17
CA HIS A 66 -3.10 13.39 9.00
C HIS A 66 -3.14 12.59 7.69
N LEU A 67 -2.30 11.55 7.56
CA LEU A 67 -2.31 10.68 6.39
C LEU A 67 -3.61 9.88 6.31
N ARG A 68 -4.10 9.35 7.44
CA ARG A 68 -5.37 8.62 7.48
C ARG A 68 -6.55 9.51 7.09
N ASP A 69 -6.56 10.78 7.51
CA ASP A 69 -7.58 11.75 7.10
C ASP A 69 -7.57 11.99 5.58
N GLN A 70 -6.37 12.13 4.99
CA GLN A 70 -6.23 12.29 3.53
C GLN A 70 -6.67 11.04 2.77
N ILE A 71 -6.39 9.84 3.30
CA ILE A 71 -6.87 8.59 2.72
C ILE A 71 -8.41 8.52 2.78
N ALA A 72 -9.02 8.90 3.91
CA ALA A 72 -10.47 8.93 4.05
C ALA A 72 -11.12 9.91 3.07
N ALA A 73 -10.58 11.13 2.96
CA ALA A 73 -11.06 12.15 2.04
C ALA A 73 -10.96 11.68 0.58
N LYS A 74 -9.80 11.14 0.19
CA LYS A 74 -9.57 10.53 -1.13
C LYS A 74 -10.61 9.46 -1.46
N VAL A 75 -10.85 8.55 -0.53
CA VAL A 75 -11.76 7.40 -0.73
C VAL A 75 -13.20 7.87 -0.85
N LEU A 76 -13.58 8.89 -0.08
CA LEU A 76 -14.89 9.53 -0.21
C LEU A 76 -15.04 10.22 -1.57
N GLU A 77 -14.06 11.01 -1.98
CA GLU A 77 -14.07 11.74 -3.25
C GLU A 77 -14.14 10.80 -4.46
N LEU A 78 -13.25 9.82 -4.53
CA LEU A 78 -13.13 8.95 -5.70
C LEU A 78 -14.21 7.85 -5.75
N TYR A 79 -14.62 7.35 -4.58
CA TYR A 79 -15.41 6.13 -4.47
C TYR A 79 -16.76 6.34 -3.78
N GLY A 80 -17.04 7.51 -3.21
CA GLY A 80 -18.24 7.77 -2.42
C GLY A 80 -18.31 6.97 -1.11
N ALA A 81 -17.24 6.26 -0.75
CA ALA A 81 -17.19 5.40 0.43
C ALA A 81 -16.64 6.19 1.63
N LYS A 82 -17.36 6.14 2.74
CA LYS A 82 -16.96 6.82 3.98
C LYS A 82 -16.30 5.82 4.91
N TYR A 83 -15.09 6.14 5.35
CA TYR A 83 -14.37 5.42 6.39
C TYR A 83 -14.01 6.36 7.53
N ASP A 84 -14.07 5.87 8.77
CA ASP A 84 -13.55 6.56 9.93
C ASP A 84 -12.01 6.49 9.95
N PRO A 85 -11.30 7.61 9.76
CA PRO A 85 -9.85 7.59 9.70
C PRO A 85 -9.21 7.05 10.98
N ALA A 86 -9.84 7.21 12.15
CA ALA A 86 -9.30 6.76 13.43
C ALA A 86 -9.45 5.24 13.65
N ARG A 87 -10.44 4.60 13.02
CA ARG A 87 -10.87 3.24 13.38
C ARG A 87 -10.81 2.24 12.23
N GLU A 88 -10.91 2.73 10.99
CA GLU A 88 -11.12 1.89 9.81
C GLU A 88 -10.01 1.99 8.77
N ILE A 89 -8.95 2.75 9.08
CA ILE A 89 -7.79 2.96 8.21
C ILE A 89 -6.52 2.63 8.97
N THR A 90 -5.72 1.71 8.42
CA THR A 90 -4.42 1.31 8.99
C THR A 90 -3.33 1.46 7.94
N VAL A 91 -2.34 2.30 8.21
CA VAL A 91 -1.14 2.46 7.36
C VAL A 91 -0.18 1.30 7.61
N THR A 92 0.43 0.77 6.56
CA THR A 92 1.29 -0.41 6.60
C THR A 92 2.57 -0.19 5.78
N SER A 93 3.55 -1.06 5.98
CA SER A 93 4.83 -1.17 5.28
C SER A 93 4.66 -1.69 3.84
N GLY A 94 3.84 -1.00 3.08
CA GLY A 94 3.44 -1.34 1.72
C GLY A 94 2.25 -2.30 1.68
N ALA A 95 1.65 -2.44 0.50
CA ALA A 95 0.49 -3.31 0.31
C ALA A 95 0.79 -4.80 0.61
N THR A 96 2.05 -5.23 0.48
CA THR A 96 2.47 -6.60 0.83
C THR A 96 2.21 -6.91 2.30
N GLU A 97 2.55 -5.98 3.20
CA GLU A 97 2.29 -6.18 4.63
C GLU A 97 0.78 -6.15 4.91
N ALA A 98 0.04 -5.22 4.29
CA ALA A 98 -1.41 -5.17 4.41
C ALA A 98 -2.08 -6.49 3.96
N LEU A 99 -1.63 -7.08 2.86
CA LEU A 99 -2.11 -8.38 2.38
C LEU A 99 -1.81 -9.48 3.38
N PHE A 100 -0.58 -9.56 3.86
CA PHE A 100 -0.19 -10.57 4.85
C PHE A 100 -0.98 -10.42 6.15
N ALA A 101 -1.12 -9.19 6.66
CA ALA A 101 -1.86 -8.91 7.89
C ALA A 101 -3.36 -9.22 7.72
N ALA A 102 -3.97 -8.83 6.61
CA ALA A 102 -5.38 -9.14 6.32
C ALA A 102 -5.62 -10.64 6.19
N ILE A 103 -4.81 -11.35 5.40
CA ILE A 103 -4.90 -12.81 5.24
C ILE A 103 -4.71 -13.48 6.60
N THR A 104 -3.66 -13.15 7.35
CA THR A 104 -3.39 -13.75 8.66
C THR A 104 -4.51 -13.45 9.68
N ALA A 105 -5.16 -12.31 9.58
CA ALA A 105 -6.23 -11.91 10.49
C ALA A 105 -7.54 -12.70 10.27
N VAL A 106 -7.86 -13.10 9.03
CA VAL A 106 -9.17 -13.72 8.73
C VAL A 106 -9.12 -15.12 8.18
N VAL A 107 -8.03 -15.52 7.52
CA VAL A 107 -7.90 -16.82 6.86
C VAL A 107 -7.50 -17.86 7.89
N ARG A 108 -8.37 -18.85 8.06
CA ARG A 108 -8.11 -20.05 8.85
C ARG A 108 -7.56 -21.15 7.96
N VAL A 109 -6.99 -22.18 8.59
CA VAL A 109 -6.56 -23.39 7.88
C VAL A 109 -7.78 -24.01 7.19
N GLY A 110 -7.79 -24.04 5.85
CA GLY A 110 -8.86 -24.63 5.04
C GLY A 110 -9.73 -23.64 4.27
N ASP A 111 -9.54 -22.33 4.42
CA ASP A 111 -10.29 -21.33 3.65
C ASP A 111 -9.74 -21.17 2.21
N GLU A 112 -10.62 -20.91 1.25
CA GLU A 112 -10.28 -20.59 -0.15
C GLU A 112 -10.23 -19.07 -0.36
N VAL A 113 -9.22 -18.57 -1.09
CA VAL A 113 -9.03 -17.14 -1.37
C VAL A 113 -8.96 -16.92 -2.89
N TYR A 114 -9.76 -15.99 -3.41
CA TYR A 114 -9.79 -15.60 -4.84
C TYR A 114 -9.27 -14.17 -5.03
N GLU A 115 -8.57 -13.91 -6.14
CA GLU A 115 -8.18 -12.54 -6.57
C GLU A 115 -8.47 -12.32 -8.07
N HIS A 116 -8.91 -11.10 -8.44
CA HIS A 116 -9.33 -10.74 -9.80
C HIS A 116 -8.50 -9.60 -10.39
N ILE A 117 -8.02 -9.80 -11.62
CA ILE A 117 -7.40 -8.80 -12.49
C ILE A 117 -8.39 -8.50 -13.64
N LEU A 118 -8.69 -7.22 -13.89
CA LEU A 118 -9.52 -6.77 -15.02
C LEU A 118 -8.63 -6.29 -16.16
N PHE A 119 -8.94 -6.68 -17.40
CA PHE A 119 -8.12 -6.42 -18.59
C PHE A 119 -8.88 -5.78 -19.77
N ASP A 120 -10.11 -5.27 -19.58
CA ASP A 120 -11.04 -5.03 -20.69
C ASP A 120 -11.63 -3.60 -20.77
N GLY A 121 -10.99 -2.59 -20.14
CA GLY A 121 -11.45 -1.20 -20.23
C GLY A 121 -12.79 -0.92 -19.54
N CYS A 122 -13.36 -1.92 -18.86
CA CYS A 122 -14.55 -1.77 -18.03
C CYS A 122 -14.26 -0.90 -16.81
N THR A 123 -15.26 -0.11 -16.39
CA THR A 123 -15.19 0.64 -15.13
C THR A 123 -14.92 -0.33 -13.98
N HIS A 124 -13.81 -0.11 -13.26
CA HIS A 124 -13.46 -0.93 -12.11
C HIS A 124 -14.63 -0.98 -11.10
N GLN A 125 -15.30 -2.13 -11.04
CA GLN A 125 -16.39 -2.38 -10.11
C GLN A 125 -15.80 -2.74 -8.75
N ARG A 126 -15.97 -1.82 -7.79
CA ARG A 126 -15.33 -1.90 -6.48
C ARG A 126 -16.28 -2.54 -5.47
N MET A 127 -15.73 -3.36 -4.57
CA MET A 127 -16.50 -3.94 -3.47
C MET A 127 -17.14 -2.85 -2.58
N THR A 128 -16.48 -1.70 -2.42
CA THR A 128 -16.97 -0.58 -1.59
C THR A 128 -18.23 0.10 -2.14
N ARG A 129 -18.58 -0.12 -3.41
CA ARG A 129 -19.83 0.40 -4.00
C ARG A 129 -21.07 -0.37 -3.53
N TYR A 130 -20.89 -1.62 -3.12
CA TYR A 130 -21.96 -2.51 -2.70
C TYR A 130 -21.93 -2.62 -1.18
N PRO A 131 -22.89 -2.05 -0.42
CA PRO A 131 -22.82 -1.98 1.04
C PRO A 131 -22.54 -3.33 1.72
N GLN A 132 -23.21 -4.38 1.25
CA GLN A 132 -23.06 -5.75 1.75
C GLN A 132 -21.65 -6.34 1.52
N LEU A 133 -20.93 -5.88 0.48
CA LEU A 133 -19.55 -6.29 0.22
C LEU A 133 -18.58 -5.43 1.02
N ALA A 134 -18.85 -4.11 1.14
CA ALA A 134 -18.04 -3.19 1.92
C ALA A 134 -17.92 -3.62 3.40
N GLU A 135 -19.01 -4.12 3.99
CA GLU A 135 -19.09 -4.58 5.38
C GLU A 135 -18.26 -5.83 5.71
N ARG A 136 -17.71 -6.50 4.69
CA ARG A 136 -16.97 -7.76 4.85
C ARG A 136 -15.68 -7.85 4.02
N SER A 137 -15.19 -6.71 3.54
CA SER A 137 -14.02 -6.67 2.64
C SER A 137 -12.89 -5.85 3.24
N PHE A 138 -11.66 -6.26 2.93
CA PHE A 138 -10.48 -5.42 3.03
C PHE A 138 -10.24 -4.72 1.70
N VAL A 139 -9.93 -3.43 1.75
CA VAL A 139 -9.44 -2.68 0.58
C VAL A 139 -7.99 -2.31 0.84
N ILE A 140 -7.09 -2.87 0.04
CA ILE A 140 -5.66 -2.66 0.17
C ILE A 140 -5.16 -1.77 -0.96
N SER A 141 -4.23 -0.87 -0.65
CA SER A 141 -3.65 0.03 -1.63
C SER A 141 -2.19 0.36 -1.31
N SER A 142 -1.45 0.79 -2.33
CA SER A 142 -0.02 1.12 -2.23
C SER A 142 0.26 2.53 -2.75
N PHE A 143 0.89 3.35 -1.90
CA PHE A 143 1.43 4.65 -2.32
C PHE A 143 2.61 4.48 -3.27
N GLY A 144 3.44 3.46 -3.06
CA GLY A 144 4.62 3.23 -3.89
C GLY A 144 4.30 2.96 -5.37
N LYS A 145 3.20 2.24 -5.64
CA LYS A 145 2.71 2.04 -7.02
C LYS A 145 2.11 3.31 -7.62
N THR A 146 1.43 4.08 -6.78
CA THR A 146 0.72 5.30 -7.16
C THR A 146 1.66 6.45 -7.51
N TYR A 147 2.69 6.67 -6.69
CA TYR A 147 3.58 7.84 -6.76
C TYR A 147 5.01 7.47 -7.20
N HIS A 148 5.16 6.33 -7.88
CA HIS A 148 6.45 5.81 -8.38
C HIS A 148 7.52 5.63 -7.29
N ALA A 149 7.09 5.46 -6.03
CA ALA A 149 7.95 5.37 -4.85
C ALA A 149 7.89 3.95 -4.24
N THR A 150 8.04 2.91 -5.05
CA THR A 150 7.87 1.50 -4.62
C THR A 150 8.79 1.11 -3.46
N GLY A 151 10.01 1.67 -3.42
CA GLY A 151 10.99 1.46 -2.35
C GLY A 151 10.61 2.11 -1.00
N TRP A 152 9.69 3.07 -0.98
CA TRP A 152 9.29 3.75 0.26
C TRP A 152 8.32 2.94 1.11
N LYS A 153 7.75 1.87 0.54
CA LYS A 153 6.95 0.87 1.27
C LYS A 153 5.90 1.52 2.18
N ILE A 154 5.11 2.46 1.67
CA ILE A 154 3.88 2.91 2.33
C ILE A 154 2.67 2.34 1.59
N GLY A 155 1.81 1.66 2.34
CA GLY A 155 0.53 1.15 1.90
C GLY A 155 -0.53 1.39 2.98
N TYR A 156 -1.77 1.00 2.70
CA TYR A 156 -2.82 1.07 3.70
C TYR A 156 -3.90 0.02 3.44
N CYS A 157 -4.59 -0.33 4.52
CA CYS A 157 -5.77 -1.20 4.53
C CYS A 157 -6.97 -0.40 5.03
N LEU A 158 -8.09 -0.46 4.30
CA LEU A 158 -9.39 0.03 4.74
C LEU A 158 -10.28 -1.17 5.02
N ALA A 159 -10.92 -1.19 6.18
CA ALA A 159 -11.89 -2.23 6.52
C ALA A 159 -12.86 -1.75 7.61
N PRO A 160 -14.07 -2.31 7.69
CA PRO A 160 -14.97 -2.11 8.82
C PRO A 160 -14.28 -2.30 10.16
N ILE A 161 -14.73 -1.57 11.18
CA ILE A 161 -14.07 -1.50 12.49
C ILE A 161 -13.64 -2.87 13.07
N GLU A 162 -14.51 -3.90 12.99
CA GLU A 162 -14.21 -5.22 13.54
C GLU A 162 -13.09 -5.93 12.77
N LEU A 163 -13.04 -5.78 11.45
CA LEU A 163 -11.97 -6.32 10.62
C LEU A 163 -10.67 -5.53 10.77
N SER A 164 -10.77 -4.20 10.87
CA SER A 164 -9.62 -3.32 11.12
C SER A 164 -8.91 -3.65 12.43
N ARG A 165 -9.66 -3.99 13.49
CA ARG A 165 -9.07 -4.43 14.77
C ARG A 165 -8.19 -5.67 14.63
N GLU A 166 -8.64 -6.68 13.88
CA GLU A 166 -7.86 -7.90 13.69
C GLU A 166 -6.59 -7.64 12.87
N VAL A 167 -6.67 -6.81 11.83
CA VAL A 167 -5.48 -6.37 11.07
C VAL A 167 -4.50 -5.63 11.97
N GLN A 168 -4.98 -4.71 12.81
CA GLN A 168 -4.15 -3.94 13.72
C GLN A 168 -3.43 -4.82 14.75
N LYS A 169 -4.09 -5.87 15.26
CA LYS A 169 -3.45 -6.86 16.16
C LYS A 169 -2.30 -7.60 15.50
N ILE A 170 -2.36 -7.85 14.19
CA ILE A 170 -1.26 -8.47 13.44
C ILE A 170 -0.18 -7.44 13.11
N HIS A 171 -0.56 -6.30 12.53
CA HIS A 171 0.33 -5.20 12.15
C HIS A 171 1.23 -4.75 13.30
N GLN A 172 0.67 -4.59 14.51
CA GLN A 172 1.41 -4.10 15.67
C GLN A 172 2.61 -5.00 16.06
N TYR A 173 2.57 -6.29 15.73
CA TYR A 173 3.65 -7.25 16.01
C TYR A 173 4.53 -7.53 14.79
N LEU A 174 4.10 -7.17 13.58
CA LEU A 174 4.92 -7.29 12.38
C LEU A 174 5.93 -6.16 12.27
N THR A 175 5.43 -4.92 12.26
CA THR A 175 6.29 -3.74 12.11
C THR A 175 6.02 -2.65 13.14
N PHE A 176 4.94 -2.78 13.93
CA PHE A 176 4.45 -1.80 14.90
C PHE A 176 4.00 -0.46 14.30
N ALA A 177 4.85 0.19 13.52
CA ALA A 177 4.58 1.45 12.84
C ALA A 177 5.29 1.48 11.47
N SER A 178 4.79 2.33 10.57
CA SER A 178 5.42 2.59 9.26
C SER A 178 6.31 3.84 9.30
N ASN A 179 7.13 4.06 8.27
CA ASN A 179 8.08 5.16 8.20
C ASN A 179 7.40 6.55 8.38
N THR A 180 7.74 7.24 9.46
CA THR A 180 7.08 8.48 9.91
C THR A 180 7.22 9.68 8.96
N PRO A 181 8.44 10.10 8.56
CA PRO A 181 8.57 11.31 7.72
C PRO A 181 7.93 11.12 6.35
N VAL A 182 7.94 9.90 5.80
CA VAL A 182 7.29 9.58 4.53
C VAL A 182 5.76 9.67 4.64
N GLN A 183 5.18 9.29 5.77
CA GLN A 183 3.73 9.44 5.98
C GLN A 183 3.30 10.91 5.99
N HIS A 184 4.06 11.76 6.67
CA HIS A 184 3.80 13.21 6.68
C HIS A 184 3.94 13.81 5.28
N ALA A 185 4.98 13.44 4.53
CA ALA A 185 5.18 13.89 3.16
C ALA A 185 4.00 13.51 2.25
N PHE A 186 3.51 12.26 2.32
CA PHE A 186 2.35 11.84 1.55
C PHE A 186 1.09 12.62 1.94
N ALA A 187 0.86 12.83 3.24
CA ALA A 187 -0.31 13.55 3.72
C ALA A 187 -0.34 14.99 3.19
N GLU A 188 0.79 15.69 3.25
CA GLU A 188 0.89 17.05 2.71
C GLU A 188 0.80 17.08 1.19
N PHE A 189 1.44 16.14 0.50
CA PHE A 189 1.40 16.06 -0.96
C PHE A 189 -0.03 15.83 -1.49
N MET A 190 -0.82 14.97 -0.82
CA MET A 190 -2.20 14.67 -1.19
C MET A 190 -3.16 15.85 -1.08
N GLN A 191 -2.87 16.85 -0.25
CA GLN A 191 -3.71 18.04 -0.11
C GLN A 191 -3.59 18.99 -1.30
N LYS A 192 -2.50 18.90 -2.04
CA LYS A 192 -2.23 19.78 -3.18
C LYS A 192 -3.02 19.27 -4.38
N LYS A 193 -3.61 20.20 -5.14
CA LYS A 193 -4.36 19.89 -6.39
C LYS A 193 -3.53 19.11 -7.42
N ASP A 194 -2.21 19.19 -7.35
CA ASP A 194 -1.27 18.49 -8.25
C ASP A 194 -0.81 17.12 -7.72
N GLY A 195 -1.13 16.81 -6.45
CA GLY A 195 -0.87 15.54 -5.80
C GLY A 195 -2.07 14.58 -5.79
N THR A 196 -3.16 14.92 -6.49
CA THR A 196 -4.33 14.04 -6.61
C THR A 196 -4.02 12.82 -7.46
N LEU A 197 -4.78 11.74 -7.24
CA LEU A 197 -4.61 10.48 -7.93
C LEU A 197 -4.99 10.50 -9.39
N GLU A 198 -5.93 11.37 -9.75
CA GLU A 198 -6.34 11.56 -11.14
C GLU A 198 -5.15 12.06 -11.95
N LYS A 199 -4.37 13.01 -11.42
CA LYS A 199 -3.12 13.45 -12.06
C LYS A 199 -2.01 12.41 -12.01
N ALA A 200 -1.93 11.60 -10.96
CA ALA A 200 -0.99 10.46 -10.91
C ALA A 200 -1.33 9.40 -11.98
N ALA A 201 -2.63 9.12 -12.21
CA ALA A 201 -3.11 8.22 -13.25
C ALA A 201 -2.94 8.82 -14.65
N GLU A 202 -3.18 10.12 -14.83
CA GLU A 202 -2.91 10.82 -16.10
C GLU A 202 -1.43 10.79 -16.49
N ARG A 203 -0.50 10.80 -15.52
CA ARG A 203 0.94 10.63 -15.78
C ARG A 203 1.29 9.23 -16.30
N LEU A 204 0.53 8.19 -15.89
CA LEU A 204 0.69 6.82 -16.41
C LEU A 204 0.12 6.66 -17.83
N CYS A 205 -0.91 7.41 -18.20
CA CYS A 205 -1.56 7.34 -19.52
C CYS A 205 -0.90 8.22 -20.60
N LYS A 206 0.15 8.99 -20.27
CA LYS A 206 0.88 9.87 -21.22
C LYS A 206 2.17 9.25 -21.78
N VAL A 207 2.37 7.95 -21.58
CA VAL A 207 3.46 7.16 -22.15
C VAL A 207 2.95 6.34 -23.32
#